data_AF-A0A164N576-F1
#
_entry.id   AF-A0A164N576-F1
#
_cell.length_a   1.000
_cell.length_b   1.000
_cell.length_c   1.000
_cell.angle_alpha   90.00
_cell.angle_beta   90.00
_cell.angle_gamma   90.00
#
_symmetry.space_group_name_H-M   'P 1'
#
loop_
_entity.id
_entity.type
_entity.pdbx_description
1 polymer ?
#
loop_
_entity_poly.entity_id
_entity_poly.type
_entity_poly.pdbx_seq_one_letter_code
_entity_poly.pdbx_strand_id
1 'polypeptide(L)'
;MTTPADRYATDWLAKAQFARTCNESGEPWPAWSMGELLAVAVILQDMRKLADLDYTEVDALERLRYDIDLPDLNTAAQWFEDLRARL
;
A
#
# COMPACT_ATOMS: atom_id res chain seq x y z
N MET A 1 3.54 16.50 16.33
CA MET A 1 3.92 16.63 14.90
C MET A 1 3.68 15.26 14.29
N THR A 2 2.78 15.15 13.32
CA THR A 2 2.63 13.92 12.54
C THR A 2 3.78 13.84 11.55
N THR A 3 4.50 12.73 11.56
CA THR A 3 5.57 12.47 10.60
C THR A 3 4.98 12.30 9.19
N PRO A 4 5.78 12.46 8.12
CA PRO A 4 5.32 12.12 6.76
C PRO A 4 4.71 10.71 6.68
N ALA A 5 5.36 9.73 7.33
CA ALA A 5 4.87 8.36 7.42
C ALA A 5 3.47 8.25 8.07
N ASP A 6 3.16 9.02 9.11
CA ASP A 6 1.83 9.01 9.75
C ASP A 6 0.71 9.50 8.82
N ARG A 7 1.03 10.46 7.93
CA ARG A 7 0.08 10.96 6.94
C ARG A 7 -0.20 9.87 5.89
N TYR A 8 0.85 9.25 5.36
CA TYR A 8 0.71 8.14 4.41
C TYR A 8 -0.02 6.96 5.03
N ALA A 9 0.29 6.60 6.28
CA ALA A 9 -0.42 5.53 7.00
C ALA A 9 -1.93 5.76 7.04
N THR A 10 -2.36 6.97 7.39
CA THR A 10 -3.79 7.29 7.50
C THR A 10 -4.49 7.26 6.14
N ASP A 11 -3.88 7.86 5.13
CA ASP A 11 -4.44 7.93 3.78
C ASP A 11 -4.50 6.54 3.11
N TRP A 12 -3.40 5.80 3.15
CA TRP A 12 -3.32 4.46 2.55
C TRP A 12 -4.20 3.44 3.26
N LEU A 13 -4.37 3.53 4.58
CA LEU A 13 -5.30 2.68 5.31
C LEU A 13 -6.76 2.94 4.89
N ALA A 14 -7.16 4.21 4.78
CA ALA A 14 -8.49 4.58 4.31
C ALA A 14 -8.75 4.09 2.88
N LYS A 15 -7.76 4.22 1.99
CA LYS A 15 -7.84 3.70 0.62
C LYS A 15 -7.88 2.17 0.58
N ALA A 16 -7.13 1.49 1.44
CA ALA A 16 -7.16 0.03 1.52
C ALA A 16 -8.51 -0.49 2.00
N GLN A 17 -9.14 0.16 2.98
CA GLN A 17 -10.51 -0.15 3.40
C GLN A 17 -11.50 0.04 2.25
N PHE A 18 -11.38 1.13 1.49
CA PHE A 18 -12.23 1.36 0.32
C PHE A 18 -11.98 0.31 -0.79
N ALA A 19 -10.73 0.04 -1.13
CA ALA A 19 -10.37 -0.95 -2.15
C ALA A 19 -10.84 -2.36 -1.80
N ARG A 20 -10.87 -2.72 -0.51
CA ARG A 20 -11.48 -3.98 -0.05
C ARG A 20 -12.95 -4.07 -0.45
N THR A 21 -13.73 -3.00 -0.26
CA THR A 21 -15.15 -2.96 -0.68
C THR A 21 -15.32 -3.02 -2.20
N CYS A 22 -14.41 -2.38 -2.97
CA CYS A 22 -14.39 -2.51 -4.43
C CYS A 22 -14.12 -3.95 -4.86
N ASN A 23 -13.12 -4.61 -4.26
CA ASN A 23 -12.79 -6.01 -4.54
C ASN A 23 -13.96 -6.95 -4.24
N GLU A 24 -14.65 -6.75 -3.12
CA GLU A 24 -15.85 -7.52 -2.75
C GLU A 24 -17.01 -7.31 -3.73
N SER A 25 -17.13 -6.11 -4.30
CA SER A 25 -18.19 -5.75 -5.26
C SER A 25 -17.80 -6.01 -6.72
N GLY A 26 -16.55 -6.40 -6.99
CA GLY A 26 -16.02 -6.54 -8.34
C GLY A 26 -15.83 -5.21 -9.09
N GLU A 27 -15.82 -4.08 -8.38
CA GLU A 27 -15.63 -2.76 -8.95
C GLU A 27 -14.14 -2.43 -9.14
N PRO A 28 -13.78 -1.67 -10.17
CA PRO A 28 -12.41 -1.21 -10.34
C PRO A 28 -12.03 -0.23 -9.22
N TRP A 29 -10.76 -0.26 -8.80
CA TRP A 29 -10.24 0.77 -7.91
C TRP A 29 -10.29 2.15 -8.59
N PRO A 30 -10.41 3.24 -7.82
CA PRO A 30 -10.34 4.58 -8.38
C PRO A 30 -9.00 4.85 -9.08
N ALA A 31 -8.98 5.90 -9.92
CA ALA A 31 -7.78 6.35 -10.63
C ALA A 31 -6.75 7.04 -9.70
N TRP A 32 -6.28 6.33 -8.69
CA TRP A 32 -5.22 6.76 -7.80
C TRP A 32 -3.86 6.78 -8.51
N SER A 33 -2.89 7.48 -7.91
CA SER A 33 -1.50 7.47 -8.38
C SER A 33 -0.89 6.07 -8.25
N MET A 34 0.18 5.81 -9.02
CA MET A 34 0.88 4.52 -8.97
C MET A 34 1.35 4.17 -7.56
N GLY A 35 1.88 5.13 -6.79
CA GLY A 35 2.31 4.89 -5.41
C GLY A 35 1.16 4.46 -4.50
N GLU A 36 0.00 5.11 -4.61
CA GLU A 36 -1.19 4.73 -3.85
C GLU A 36 -1.72 3.34 -4.26
N LEU A 37 -1.75 3.04 -5.56
CA LEU A 37 -2.17 1.72 -6.06
C LEU A 37 -1.25 0.61 -5.52
N LEU A 38 0.07 0.82 -5.56
CA LEU A 38 1.04 -0.14 -5.02
C LEU A 38 0.91 -0.28 -3.51
N ALA A 39 0.80 0.83 -2.77
CA ALA A 39 0.65 0.79 -1.33
C ALA A 39 -0.60 0.00 -0.91
N VAL A 40 -1.74 0.27 -1.55
CA VAL A 40 -2.98 -0.44 -1.26
C VAL A 40 -2.87 -1.92 -1.63
N ALA A 41 -2.26 -2.26 -2.76
CA ALA A 41 -2.07 -3.65 -3.16
C ALA A 41 -1.15 -4.41 -2.19
N VAL A 42 -0.06 -3.80 -1.71
CA VAL A 42 0.82 -4.39 -0.68
C VAL A 42 0.08 -4.56 0.64
N ILE A 43 -0.67 -3.55 1.08
CA ILE A 43 -1.46 -3.61 2.32
C ILE A 43 -2.47 -4.78 2.24
N LEU A 44 -3.20 -4.91 1.13
CA LEU A 44 -4.22 -5.96 0.93
C LEU A 44 -3.65 -7.33 0.53
N GLN A 45 -2.32 -7.45 0.34
CA GLN A 45 -1.66 -8.64 -0.22
C GLN A 45 -2.23 -9.07 -1.59
N ASP A 46 -2.66 -8.10 -2.39
CA ASP A 46 -3.23 -8.34 -3.71
C ASP A 46 -2.13 -8.54 -4.77
N MET A 47 -1.54 -9.73 -4.75
CA MET A 47 -0.46 -10.13 -5.66
C MET A 47 -0.87 -10.07 -7.14
N ARG A 48 -2.16 -10.28 -7.43
CA ARG A 48 -2.69 -10.16 -8.78
C ARG A 48 -2.64 -8.71 -9.23
N LYS A 49 -3.09 -7.78 -8.37
CA LYS A 49 -3.03 -6.37 -8.68
C LYS A 49 -1.60 -5.87 -8.86
N LEU A 50 -0.66 -6.33 -8.02
CA LEU A 50 0.76 -6.01 -8.19
C LEU A 50 1.27 -6.49 -9.55
N ALA A 51 0.96 -7.73 -9.95
CA ALA A 51 1.33 -8.25 -11.26
C ALA A 51 0.69 -7.48 -12.41
N ASP A 52 -0.59 -7.08 -12.30
CA ASP A 52 -1.28 -6.25 -13.29
C ASP A 52 -0.65 -4.85 -13.44
N LEU A 53 0.10 -4.40 -12.43
CA LEU A 53 0.87 -3.15 -12.44
C LEU A 53 2.33 -3.34 -12.87
N ASP A 54 2.75 -4.56 -13.21
CA ASP A 54 4.14 -4.96 -13.50
C ASP A 54 5.10 -4.82 -12.30
N TYR A 55 4.61 -5.08 -11.08
CA TYR A 55 5.40 -5.06 -9.85
C TYR A 55 5.38 -6.40 -9.12
N THR A 56 6.52 -6.78 -8.53
CA THR A 56 6.54 -7.73 -7.41
C THR A 56 6.28 -6.99 -6.08
N GLU A 57 5.93 -7.72 -5.02
CA GLU A 57 5.81 -7.13 -3.68
C GLU A 57 7.12 -6.47 -3.23
N VAL A 58 8.27 -7.09 -3.54
CA VAL A 58 9.59 -6.54 -3.19
C VAL A 58 9.87 -5.25 -3.95
N ASP A 59 9.57 -5.18 -5.25
CA ASP A 59 9.73 -3.96 -6.04
C ASP A 59 8.83 -2.83 -5.55
N ALA A 60 7.60 -3.17 -5.18
CA ALA A 60 6.64 -2.22 -4.62
C ALA A 60 7.13 -1.68 -3.27
N LEU A 61 7.55 -2.56 -2.35
CA LEU A 61 8.09 -2.17 -1.05
C LEU A 61 9.35 -1.30 -1.18
N GLU A 62 10.30 -1.67 -2.05
CA GLU A 62 11.53 -0.90 -2.25
C GLU A 62 11.22 0.49 -2.80
N ARG A 63 10.26 0.61 -3.73
CA ARG A 63 9.82 1.90 -4.23
C ARG A 63 9.14 2.74 -3.14
N LEU A 64 8.16 2.17 -2.45
CA LEU A 64 7.34 2.87 -1.45
C LEU A 64 8.17 3.31 -0.25
N ARG A 65 9.20 2.54 0.11
CA ARG A 65 10.16 2.89 1.17
C ARG A 65 10.76 4.29 1.00
N TYR A 66 11.08 4.70 -0.23
CA TYR A 66 11.59 6.04 -0.50
C TYR A 66 10.53 7.14 -0.34
N ASP A 67 9.25 6.83 -0.62
CA ASP A 67 8.15 7.79 -0.47
C ASP A 67 7.85 8.11 1.02
N ILE A 68 8.07 7.13 1.90
CA ILE A 68 7.85 7.26 3.36
C ILE A 68 9.13 7.40 4.19
N ASP A 69 10.29 7.57 3.52
CA ASP A 69 11.62 7.79 4.13
C ASP A 69 12.02 6.71 5.15
N LEU A 70 11.81 5.44 4.82
CA LEU A 70 12.19 4.31 5.67
C LEU A 70 13.60 3.77 5.33
N PRO A 71 14.39 3.38 6.34
CA PRO A 71 15.83 3.15 6.17
C PRO A 71 16.18 1.90 5.36
N ASP A 72 15.37 0.85 5.44
CA ASP A 72 15.64 -0.44 4.80
C ASP A 72 14.35 -1.20 4.50
N LEU A 73 14.46 -2.23 3.65
CA LEU A 73 13.33 -3.01 3.17
C LEU A 73 12.62 -3.79 4.28
N ASN A 74 13.35 -4.28 5.30
CA ASN A 74 12.72 -5.00 6.41
C ASN A 74 11.89 -4.05 7.28
N THR A 75 12.39 -2.84 7.52
CA THR A 75 11.62 -1.79 8.21
C THR A 75 10.38 -1.41 7.42
N ALA A 76 10.47 -1.29 6.09
CA ALA A 76 9.31 -1.04 5.24
C ALA A 76 8.30 -2.20 5.29
N ALA A 77 8.75 -3.44 5.15
CA ALA A 77 7.90 -4.62 5.23
C ALA A 77 7.16 -4.68 6.57
N GLN A 78 7.86 -4.49 7.70
CA GLN A 78 7.26 -4.46 9.03
C GLN A 78 6.22 -3.34 9.16
N TRP A 79 6.52 -2.15 8.63
CA TRP A 79 5.58 -1.03 8.67
C TRP A 79 4.29 -1.33 7.89
N PHE A 80 4.39 -2.00 6.73
CA PHE A 80 3.22 -2.43 5.96
C PHE A 80 2.45 -3.57 6.65
N GLU A 81 3.13 -4.51 7.32
CA GLU A 81 2.48 -5.50 8.19
C GLU A 81 1.67 -4.83 9.31
N ASP A 82 2.25 -3.81 9.96
CA ASP A 82 1.58 -3.07 11.03
C ASP A 82 0.34 -2.32 10.52
N LEU A 83 0.37 -1.78 9.29
CA LEU A 83 -0.82 -1.20 8.66
C LEU A 83 -1.88 -2.25 8.38
N ARG A 84 -1.48 -3.42 7.88
CA ARG A 84 -2.40 -4.52 7.59
C ARG A 84 -3.08 -5.05 8.85
N ALA A 85 -2.38 -5.09 9.97
CA ALA A 85 -2.96 -5.49 11.25
C ALA A 85 -4.07 -4.53 11.75
N ARG A 86 -4.22 -3.35 11.14
CA ARG A 86 -5.22 -2.33 11.48
C ARG A 86 -6.43 -2.30 10.53
N LEU A 87 -6.43 -3.16 9.50
CA LEU A 87 -7.54 -3.34 8.54
C LEU A 87 -8.66 -4.21 9.09
#